data_AF-A0A453SH96-F1
#
_entry.id   AF-A0A453SH96-F1
#
_cell.length_a   1.000
_cell.length_b   1.000
_cell.length_c   1.000
_cell.angle_alpha   90.00
_cell.angle_beta   90.00
_cell.angle_gamma   90.00
#
_symmetry.space_group_name_H-M   'P 1'
#
loop_
_entity.id
_entity.type
_entity.pdbx_description
1 polymer ?
#
loop_
_entity_poly.entity_id
_entity_poly.type
_entity_poly.pdbx_seq_one_letter_code
_entity_poly.pdbx_strand_id
1 'polypeptide(L)'
;MSTTAGYLARRAGQKERVRLLYRRALKDTLNWAVHRHLFYQDASELRDKFEANRNVENLDVIDRLIEDAEAQQRNFQHPDPYIGKP
;
A
#
# COMPACT_ATOMS: atom_id res chain seq x y z
N MET A 1 29.62 4.81 -4.86
CA MET A 1 28.99 5.91 -4.10
C MET A 1 27.65 6.21 -4.75
N SER A 2 26.53 6.08 -4.04
CA SER A 2 25.23 6.50 -4.57
C SER A 2 25.24 8.01 -4.73
N THR A 3 24.90 8.52 -5.91
CA THR A 3 24.79 9.96 -6.14
C THR A 3 23.57 10.49 -5.39
N THR A 4 23.63 11.70 -4.85
CA THR A 4 22.50 12.35 -4.16
C THR A 4 21.23 12.34 -5.02
N ALA A 5 21.39 12.51 -6.34
CA ALA A 5 20.29 12.39 -7.31
C ALA A 5 19.67 10.98 -7.34
N GLY A 6 20.49 9.92 -7.34
CA GLY A 6 20.01 8.54 -7.31
C GLY A 6 19.25 8.19 -6.03
N TYR A 7 19.74 8.67 -4.88
CA TYR A 7 19.04 8.52 -3.59
C TYR A 7 17.64 9.16 -3.62
N LEU A 8 17.56 10.43 -4.07
CA LEU A 8 16.30 11.17 -4.13
C LEU A 8 15.30 10.53 -5.10
N ALA A 9 15.76 10.08 -6.26
CA ALA A 9 14.92 9.39 -7.24
C ALA A 9 14.35 8.08 -6.66
N ARG A 10 15.18 7.26 -6.00
CA ARG A 10 14.71 6.02 -5.36
C ARG A 10 13.69 6.31 -4.26
N ARG A 11 13.93 7.32 -3.42
CA ARG A 11 12.97 7.75 -2.39
C ARG A 11 11.64 8.23 -2.98
N ALA A 12 11.68 9.00 -4.08
CA ALA A 12 10.48 9.45 -4.76
C ALA A 12 9.67 8.26 -5.31
N GLY A 13 10.34 7.30 -5.95
CA GLY A 13 9.71 6.08 -6.46
C GLY A 13 9.09 5.22 -5.35
N GLN A 14 9.80 5.02 -4.23
CA GLN A 14 9.26 4.32 -3.06
C GLN A 14 8.00 5.00 -2.53
N LYS A 15 8.03 6.33 -2.38
CA LYS A 15 6.87 7.11 -1.91
C LYS A 15 5.66 6.97 -2.84
N GLU A 16 5.89 6.97 -4.15
CA GLU A 16 4.83 6.75 -5.14
C GLU A 16 4.24 5.34 -5.07
N ARG A 17 5.10 4.30 -5.02
CA ARG A 17 4.68 2.90 -4.88
C ARG A 17 3.82 2.69 -3.63
N VAL A 18 4.26 3.20 -2.48
CA VAL A 18 3.49 3.13 -1.22
C VAL A 18 2.12 3.79 -1.35
N ARG A 19 2.04 4.96 -1.98
CA ARG A 19 0.76 5.67 -2.20
C ARG A 19 -0.20 4.88 -3.09
N LEU A 20 0.32 4.31 -4.18
CA LEU A 20 -0.48 3.47 -5.10
C LEU A 20 -0.93 2.19 -4.40
N LEU A 21 -0.05 1.55 -3.64
CA LEU A 21 -0.37 0.36 -2.86
C LEU A 21 -1.46 0.62 -1.83
N TYR A 22 -1.33 1.69 -1.03
CA TYR A 22 -2.35 2.06 -0.04
C TYR A 22 -3.71 2.31 -0.67
N ARG A 23 -3.77 3.03 -1.81
CA ARG A 23 -5.02 3.27 -2.54
C ARG A 23 -5.65 1.98 -3.06
N ARG A 24 -4.85 1.07 -3.62
CA ARG A 24 -5.32 -0.23 -4.12
C ARG A 24 -5.83 -1.10 -2.97
N ALA A 25 -5.04 -1.24 -1.90
CA ALA A 25 -5.42 -2.01 -0.72
C ALA A 25 -6.72 -1.50 -0.08
N LEU A 26 -6.88 -0.18 0.10
CA LEU A 26 -8.13 0.39 0.59
C LEU A 26 -9.33 0.09 -0.32
N LYS A 27 -9.12 0.12 -1.64
CA LYS A 27 -10.18 -0.22 -2.59
C LYS A 27 -10.57 -1.69 -2.47
N ASP A 28 -9.62 -2.61 -2.32
CA ASP A 28 -9.91 -4.03 -2.13
C ASP A 28 -10.58 -4.29 -0.79
N THR A 29 -10.13 -3.65 0.29
CA THR A 29 -10.83 -3.68 1.59
C THR A 29 -12.28 -3.24 1.44
N LEU A 30 -12.55 -2.19 0.66
CA LEU A 30 -13.92 -1.75 0.37
C LEU A 30 -14.70 -2.76 -0.47
N ASN A 31 -14.06 -3.37 -1.48
CA ASN A 31 -14.71 -4.35 -2.35
C ASN A 31 -15.17 -5.60 -1.56
N TRP A 32 -14.37 -6.03 -0.58
CA TRP A 32 -14.73 -7.15 0.30
C TRP A 32 -15.80 -6.79 1.34
N ALA A 33 -15.84 -5.53 1.79
CA ALA A 33 -16.74 -5.10 2.84
C ALA A 33 -18.18 -4.89 2.33
N VAL A 34 -19.06 -5.86 2.61
CA VAL A 34 -20.50 -5.78 2.31
C VAL A 34 -21.17 -4.59 3.01
N HIS A 35 -20.66 -4.19 4.18
CA HIS A 35 -21.18 -3.07 4.97
C HIS A 35 -20.08 -2.07 5.36
N ARG A 36 -20.47 -0.79 5.45
CA ARG A 36 -19.54 0.32 5.73
C ARG A 36 -18.88 0.25 7.11
N HIS A 37 -19.55 -0.29 8.13
CA HIS A 37 -18.97 -0.38 9.48
C HIS A 37 -17.79 -1.37 9.52
N LEU A 38 -17.88 -2.49 8.79
CA LEU A 38 -16.78 -3.44 8.62
C LEU A 38 -15.61 -2.77 7.88
N PHE A 39 -15.93 -2.06 6.78
CA PHE A 39 -14.93 -1.31 6.03
C PHE A 39 -14.14 -0.33 6.92
N TYR A 40 -14.80 0.44 7.79
CA TYR A 40 -14.09 1.42 8.61
C TYR A 40 -13.11 0.78 9.59
N GLN A 41 -13.49 -0.35 10.19
CA GLN A 41 -12.58 -1.10 11.05
C GLN A 41 -11.39 -1.62 10.25
N ASP A 42 -11.63 -2.35 9.16
CA ASP A 42 -10.57 -2.94 8.34
C ASP A 42 -9.66 -1.88 7.71
N ALA A 43 -10.22 -0.73 7.31
CA ALA A 43 -9.47 0.41 6.78
C ALA A 43 -8.59 1.07 7.85
N SER A 44 -9.05 1.12 9.10
CA SER A 44 -8.26 1.60 10.23
C SER A 44 -7.09 0.65 10.49
N GLU A 45 -7.36 -0.66 10.57
CA GLU A 45 -6.32 -1.68 10.75
C GLU A 45 -5.31 -1.68 9.60
N LEU A 46 -5.77 -1.49 8.37
CA LEU A 46 -4.89 -1.29 7.22
C LEU A 46 -4.02 -0.05 7.41
N ARG A 47 -4.57 1.08 7.87
CA ARG A 47 -3.79 2.30 8.11
C ARG A 47 -2.73 2.08 9.19
N ASP A 48 -3.07 1.37 10.27
CA ASP A 48 -2.13 1.09 11.36
C ASP A 48 -0.92 0.27 10.87
N LYS A 49 -1.13 -0.69 9.95
CA LYS A 49 -0.02 -1.44 9.32
C LYS A 49 0.93 -0.53 8.54
N PHE A 50 0.41 0.49 7.85
CA PHE A 50 1.25 1.47 7.15
C PHE A 50 1.95 2.43 8.13
N GLU A 51 1.26 2.91 9.16
CA GLU A 51 1.83 3.80 10.17
C GLU A 51 2.95 3.13 10.98
N ALA A 52 2.81 1.84 11.31
CA ALA A 52 3.83 1.06 11.99
C ALA A 52 5.19 1.06 11.27
N ASN A 53 5.20 1.27 9.95
CA ASN A 53 6.40 1.27 9.11
C ASN A 53 6.79 2.66 8.60
N ARG A 54 6.09 3.73 9.00
CA ARG A 54 6.27 5.09 8.43
C ARG A 54 7.69 5.64 8.59
N ASN A 55 8.35 5.29 9.69
CA ASN A 55 9.65 5.84 10.07
C ASN A 55 10.83 4.94 9.65
N VAL A 56 10.61 3.93 8.80
CA VAL A 56 11.70 3.12 8.27
C VAL A 56 12.54 3.96 7.32
N GLU A 57 13.86 4.03 7.56
CA GLU A 57 14.77 4.87 6.78
C GLU A 57 15.62 4.12 5.76
N ASN A 58 15.91 2.85 6.04
CA ASN A 58 16.75 2.01 5.18
C ASN A 58 16.04 1.67 3.87
N LEU A 59 16.61 2.09 2.73
CA LEU A 59 16.01 1.94 1.41
C LEU A 59 15.77 0.47 1.01
N ASP A 60 16.68 -0.44 1.35
CA ASP A 60 16.57 -1.85 0.98
C ASP A 60 15.52 -2.57 1.85
N VAL A 61 15.31 -2.08 3.08
CA VAL A 61 14.21 -2.55 3.93
C VAL A 61 12.87 -2.05 3.40
N ILE A 62 12.80 -0.78 2.99
CA ILE A 62 11.59 -0.21 2.40
C ILE A 62 11.19 -0.97 1.13
N ASP A 63 12.15 -1.28 0.24
CA ASP A 63 11.82 -2.00 -1.00
C ASP A 63 11.26 -3.40 -0.70
N ARG A 64 11.85 -4.14 0.24
CA ARG A 64 11.33 -5.44 0.69
C ARG A 64 9.93 -5.33 1.28
N LEU A 65 9.69 -4.35 2.16
CA LEU A 65 8.36 -4.11 2.74
C LEU A 65 7.31 -3.79 1.68
N ILE A 66 7.68 -3.01 0.65
CA ILE A 66 6.77 -2.72 -0.47
C ILE A 66 6.49 -3.99 -1.27
N GLU A 67 7.51 -4.79 -1.59
CA GLU A 67 7.36 -6.05 -2.35
C GLU A 67 6.47 -7.07 -1.61
N ASP A 68 6.71 -7.26 -0.31
CA ASP A 68 5.92 -8.15 0.53
C ASP A 68 4.46 -7.69 0.62
N ALA A 69 4.24 -6.39 0.82
CA ALA A 69 2.90 -5.81 0.90
C ALA A 69 2.18 -5.84 -0.46
N GLU A 70 2.89 -5.64 -1.58
CA GLU A 70 2.34 -5.83 -2.93
C GLU A 70 1.96 -7.29 -3.18
N ALA A 71 2.74 -8.26 -2.68
CA ALA A 71 2.40 -9.68 -2.77
C ALA A 71 1.15 -10.03 -1.96
N GLN A 72 1.05 -9.53 -0.73
CA GLN A 72 -0.14 -9.69 0.11
C GLN A 72 -1.37 -9.05 -0.56
N GLN A 73 -1.23 -7.84 -1.11
CA GLN A 73 -2.34 -7.17 -1.80
C GLN A 73 -2.81 -7.98 -3.00
N ARG A 74 -1.89 -8.52 -3.82
CA ARG A 74 -2.26 -9.36 -4.97
C ARG A 74 -3.08 -10.58 -4.54
N ASN A 75 -2.71 -11.22 -3.45
CA ASN A 75 -3.43 -12.38 -2.91
C ASN A 75 -4.79 -12.02 -2.30
N PHE A 76 -4.99 -10.75 -1.93
CA PHE A 76 -6.22 -10.25 -1.32
C PHE A 76 -7.17 -9.56 -2.31
N GLN A 77 -6.84 -9.53 -3.61
CA GLN A 77 -7.72 -8.91 -4.61
C GLN A 77 -9.07 -9.60 -4.66
N HIS A 78 -10.15 -8.80 -4.67
CA HIS A 78 -11.49 -9.34 -4.87
C HIS A 78 -11.61 -9.89 -6.31
N PRO A 79 -12.13 -11.12 -6.52
CA PRO A 79 -12.21 -11.72 -7.85
C PRO A 79 -13.12 -10.96 -8.83
N ASP A 80 -14.08 -10.21 -8.31
CA ASP A 80 -15.00 -9.36 -9.08
C ASP A 80 -15.09 -7.95 -8.45
N PRO A 81 -14.08 -7.08 -8.64
CA PRO A 81 -13.98 -5.82 -7.92
C PRO A 81 -14.98 -4.79 -8.45
N TYR A 82 -15.42 -3.85 -7.60
CA TYR A 82 -16.26 -2.75 -8.08
C TYR A 82 -15.46 -1.83 -9.03
N ILE A 83 -15.90 -1.77 -10.28
CA ILE A 83 -15.38 -0.87 -11.31
C ILE A 83 -16.37 0.28 -11.44
N GLY A 84 -15.95 1.49 -11.06
CA GLY A 84 -16.76 2.69 -11.29
C GLY A 84 -17.03 2.86 -12.78
N LYS A 85 -18.19 3.43 -13.14
CA LYS A 85 -18.49 3.76 -14.54
C LYS A 85 -17.42 4.72 -15.09
N PRO A 86 -17.05 4.58 -16.39
CA PRO A 86 -16.09 5.47 -17.04
C PRO A 86 -16.54 6.93 -17.03
#